data_AF-A0A7S0I3Z5-F1
#
_entry.id   AF-A0A7S0I3Z5-F1
#
_cell.length_a   1.000
_cell.length_b   1.000
_cell.length_c   1.000
_cell.angle_alpha   90.00
_cell.angle_beta   90.00
_cell.angle_gamma   90.00
#
_symmetry.space_group_name_H-M   'P 1'
#
loop_
_entity.id
_entity.type
_entity.pdbx_description
1 polymer ?
#
loop_
_entity_poly.entity_id
_entity_poly.type
_entity_poly.pdbx_seq_one_letter_code
_entity_poly.pdbx_strand_id
1 'polypeptide(L)'
;GCGAAVTAGHYNPTFIAAGYTSCADQAECEVGDLSTKHGKLGIGKSTDMATYADTTLSILYDPSTARGRMWAAGRSVVIHKDDGSRWSCANLGEAGVGVDVVFE
;
A
#
# COMPACT_ATOMS: atom_id res chain seq x y z
N GLY A 1 -6.00 -8.54 -13.80
CA GLY A 1 -4.89 -9.29 -13.19
C GLY A 1 -3.90 -8.35 -12.59
N CYS A 2 -3.13 -8.77 -11.57
CA CYS A 2 -2.30 -7.87 -10.76
C CYS A 2 -0.85 -7.71 -11.24
N GLY A 3 -0.53 -8.17 -12.46
CA GLY A 3 0.83 -8.18 -12.98
C GLY A 3 1.46 -6.79 -13.15
N ALA A 4 2.78 -6.76 -13.33
CA ALA A 4 3.58 -5.54 -13.45
C ALA A 4 3.09 -4.59 -14.56
N ALA A 5 2.61 -5.15 -15.67
CA ALA A 5 2.05 -4.37 -16.77
C ALA A 5 0.74 -3.64 -16.41
N VAL A 6 0.06 -4.03 -15.33
CA VAL A 6 -1.26 -3.48 -14.94
C VAL A 6 -1.13 -2.52 -13.77
N THR A 7 -0.43 -2.90 -12.70
CA THR A 7 -0.33 -2.05 -11.49
C THR A 7 0.99 -1.29 -11.40
N ALA A 8 1.89 -1.44 -12.39
CA ALA A 8 3.24 -0.88 -12.39
C ALA A 8 4.07 -1.29 -11.15
N GLY A 9 5.14 -0.55 -10.84
CA GLY A 9 5.92 -0.69 -9.61
C GLY A 9 5.23 -0.06 -8.41
N HIS A 10 5.93 -0.06 -7.26
CA HIS A 10 5.45 0.60 -6.06
C HIS A 10 5.26 2.11 -6.26
N TYR A 11 4.37 2.71 -5.46
CA TYR A 11 4.17 4.15 -5.48
C TYR A 11 5.31 4.86 -4.74
N ASN A 12 6.22 5.46 -5.52
CA ASN A 12 7.44 6.08 -5.02
C ASN A 12 7.64 7.50 -5.61
N PRO A 13 6.80 8.49 -5.20
CA PRO A 13 6.89 9.86 -5.69
C PRO A 13 8.10 10.64 -5.13
N THR A 14 8.76 10.10 -4.10
CA THR A 14 9.93 10.68 -3.42
C THR A 14 11.25 10.07 -3.88
N PHE A 15 11.22 9.13 -4.84
CA PHE A 15 12.39 8.50 -5.45
C PHE A 15 13.33 7.82 -4.44
N ILE A 16 12.76 7.20 -3.41
CA ILE A 16 13.52 6.37 -2.45
C ILE A 16 14.14 5.18 -3.19
N ALA A 17 15.42 4.93 -2.97
CA ALA A 17 16.11 3.80 -3.59
C ALA A 17 15.58 2.46 -3.06
N ALA A 18 15.48 1.46 -3.93
CA ALA A 18 15.12 0.10 -3.52
C ALA A 18 16.19 -0.52 -2.61
N GLY A 19 15.81 -1.60 -1.90
CA GLY A 19 16.74 -2.44 -1.13
C GLY A 19 16.84 -2.10 0.36
N TYR A 20 16.09 -1.11 0.85
CA TYR A 20 15.87 -0.97 2.29
C TYR A 20 15.04 -2.15 2.81
N THR A 21 15.30 -2.56 4.04
CA THR A 21 14.58 -3.65 4.72
C THR A 21 13.76 -3.17 5.92
N SER A 22 13.95 -1.91 6.32
CA SER A 22 13.25 -1.23 7.40
C SER A 22 13.36 0.28 7.22
N CYS A 23 12.37 1.02 7.71
CA CYS A 23 12.44 2.47 7.90
C CYS A 23 12.31 2.80 9.38
N ALA A 24 13.18 3.68 9.90
CA ALA A 24 13.01 4.25 11.24
C ALA A 24 11.97 5.37 11.21
N ASP A 25 11.96 6.15 10.13
CA ASP A 25 10.91 7.12 9.80
C ASP A 25 10.18 6.66 8.53
N GLN A 26 8.84 6.74 8.51
CA GLN A 26 8.02 6.37 7.36
C GLN A 26 8.41 7.11 6.06
N ALA A 27 9.05 8.27 6.15
CA ALA A 27 9.55 9.04 5.00
C ALA A 27 10.80 8.44 4.34
N GLU A 28 11.49 7.51 5.01
CA GLU A 28 12.66 6.79 4.48
C GLU A 28 12.28 5.62 3.57
N CYS A 29 11.02 5.19 3.62
CA CYS A 29 10.45 4.14 2.78
C CYS A 29 9.70 4.73 1.58
N GLU A 30 9.50 3.93 0.54
CA GLU A 30 8.57 4.29 -0.53
C GLU A 30 7.19 4.59 0.06
N VAL A 31 6.53 5.64 -0.42
CA VAL A 31 5.23 6.09 0.09
C VAL A 31 4.20 4.95 0.08
N GLY A 32 4.21 4.11 -0.96
CA GLY A 32 3.33 2.96 -1.11
C GLY A 32 3.75 1.69 -0.38
N ASP A 33 4.94 1.64 0.26
CA ASP A 33 5.41 0.44 0.96
C ASP A 33 4.87 0.36 2.39
N LEU A 34 3.64 -0.12 2.50
CA LEU A 34 2.96 -0.29 3.78
C LEU A 34 3.55 -1.45 4.60
N SER A 35 4.06 -2.50 3.96
CA SER A 35 4.53 -3.70 4.66
C SER A 35 5.84 -3.48 5.40
N THR A 36 6.76 -2.67 4.84
CA THR A 36 7.98 -2.30 5.57
C THR A 36 7.71 -1.28 6.67
N LYS A 37 6.76 -0.34 6.45
CA LYS A 37 6.38 0.67 7.45
C LYS A 37 5.64 0.09 8.65
N HIS A 38 4.72 -0.84 8.43
CA HIS A 38 3.73 -1.25 9.44
C HIS A 38 3.75 -2.75 9.77
N GLY A 39 4.51 -3.54 9.02
CA GLY A 39 4.57 -4.99 9.15
C GLY A 39 3.86 -5.72 8.01
N LYS A 40 4.27 -6.97 7.79
CA LYS A 40 3.68 -7.86 6.78
C LYS A 40 2.37 -8.45 7.28
N LEU A 41 1.49 -8.78 6.34
CA LEU A 41 0.31 -9.59 6.63
C LEU A 41 0.71 -10.96 7.19
N GLY A 42 -0.09 -11.48 8.11
CA GLY A 42 0.13 -12.74 8.82
C GLY A 42 0.18 -13.94 7.88
N ILE A 43 1.38 -14.47 7.65
CA ILE A 43 1.57 -15.69 6.85
C ILE A 43 0.90 -16.88 7.55
N GLY A 44 0.05 -17.60 6.81
CA GLY A 44 -0.67 -18.78 7.33
C GLY A 44 -1.83 -18.46 8.27
N LYS A 45 -2.26 -17.20 8.37
CA LYS A 45 -3.46 -16.80 9.11
C LYS A 45 -4.68 -16.84 8.19
N SER A 46 -5.82 -17.29 8.72
CA SER A 46 -7.11 -17.20 8.04
C SER A 46 -7.69 -15.78 8.03
N THR A 47 -7.29 -14.97 9.01
CA THR A 47 -7.69 -13.57 9.17
C THR A 47 -6.51 -12.79 9.74
N ASP A 48 -6.28 -11.59 9.21
CA ASP A 48 -5.32 -10.65 9.75
C ASP A 48 -5.89 -9.23 9.70
N MET A 49 -5.77 -8.52 10.81
CA MET A 49 -6.38 -7.21 11.00
C MET A 49 -5.55 -6.40 11.98
N ALA A 50 -5.10 -5.23 11.53
CA ALA A 50 -4.34 -4.29 12.33
C ALA A 50 -4.62 -2.87 11.86
N THR A 51 -4.42 -1.91 12.78
CA THR A 51 -4.63 -0.48 12.52
C THR A 51 -3.35 0.27 12.80
N TYR A 52 -2.92 1.08 11.83
CA TYR A 52 -1.73 1.91 11.93
C TYR A 52 -2.03 3.33 11.43
N ALA A 53 -1.25 4.29 11.92
CA ALA A 53 -1.24 5.64 11.39
C ALA A 53 -0.10 5.79 10.37
N ASP A 54 -0.46 6.08 9.12
CA ASP A 54 0.49 6.41 8.07
C ASP A 54 0.58 7.93 7.88
N THR A 55 1.77 8.49 8.07
CA THR A 55 2.03 9.92 8.02
C THR A 55 2.51 10.39 6.65
N THR A 56 2.85 9.48 5.74
CA THR A 56 3.40 9.81 4.41
C THR A 56 2.39 9.60 3.28
N LEU A 57 1.60 8.51 3.33
CA LEU A 57 0.53 8.22 2.38
C LEU A 57 -0.73 9.04 2.72
N SER A 58 -1.36 9.61 1.69
CA SER A 58 -2.69 10.20 1.80
C SER A 58 -3.71 9.43 0.96
N ILE A 59 -4.94 9.32 1.46
CA ILE A 59 -6.10 8.92 0.64
C ILE A 59 -6.86 10.14 0.10
N LEU A 60 -6.53 11.34 0.57
CA LEU A 60 -7.12 12.59 0.15
C LEU A 60 -6.19 13.29 -0.83
N TYR A 61 -6.75 13.72 -1.97
CA TYR A 61 -6.09 14.65 -2.86
C TYR A 61 -6.10 16.05 -2.23
N ASP A 62 -4.92 16.56 -1.90
CA ASP A 62 -4.75 17.95 -1.46
C ASP A 62 -3.36 18.46 -1.88
N PRO A 63 -3.24 19.16 -3.01
CA PRO A 63 -1.96 19.61 -3.50
C PRO A 63 -1.31 20.68 -2.60
N SER A 64 -2.06 21.31 -1.68
CA SER A 64 -1.56 22.36 -0.80
C SER A 64 -0.67 21.85 0.33
N THR A 65 -0.85 20.59 0.75
CA THR A 65 -0.07 19.97 1.83
C THR A 65 0.96 18.97 1.31
N ALA A 66 2.06 18.79 2.05
CA ALA A 66 3.09 17.82 1.68
C ALA A 66 2.54 16.39 1.60
N ARG A 67 1.75 15.98 2.59
CA ARG A 67 1.09 14.67 2.62
C ARG A 67 -0.03 14.56 1.57
N GLY A 68 -0.82 15.62 1.36
CA GLY A 68 -1.88 15.59 0.35
C GLY A 68 -1.38 15.49 -1.10
N ARG A 69 -0.13 15.90 -1.38
CA ARG A 69 0.58 15.62 -2.65
C ARG A 69 0.99 14.16 -2.83
N MET A 70 0.89 13.35 -1.78
CA MET A 70 1.22 11.92 -1.76
C MET A 70 -0.06 11.07 -1.78
N TRP A 71 -1.04 11.46 -2.60
CA TRP A 71 -2.34 10.79 -2.65
C TRP A 71 -2.27 9.44 -3.40
N ALA A 72 -2.93 8.45 -2.82
CA ALA A 72 -3.03 7.10 -3.36
C ALA A 72 -4.39 6.80 -4.01
N ALA A 73 -5.39 7.67 -3.83
CA ALA A 73 -6.65 7.57 -4.56
C ALA A 73 -6.40 7.59 -6.08
N GLY A 74 -7.06 6.69 -6.80
CA GLY A 74 -6.82 6.40 -8.22
C GLY A 74 -5.70 5.38 -8.49
N ARG A 75 -5.04 4.85 -7.46
CA ARG A 75 -4.02 3.79 -7.56
C ARG A 75 -4.58 2.44 -7.11
N SER A 76 -3.69 1.47 -6.91
CA SER A 76 -4.03 0.14 -6.42
C SER A 76 -3.19 -0.25 -5.21
N VAL A 77 -3.74 -1.09 -4.34
CA VAL A 77 -2.96 -1.90 -3.39
C VAL A 77 -2.68 -3.27 -4.00
N VAL A 78 -1.48 -3.82 -3.75
CA VAL A 78 -1.09 -5.16 -4.20
C VAL A 78 -0.64 -5.95 -2.99
N ILE A 79 -1.19 -7.15 -2.82
CA ILE A 79 -0.72 -8.12 -1.83
C ILE A 79 0.25 -9.06 -2.54
N HIS A 80 1.46 -9.17 -1.99
CA HIS A 80 2.47 -10.11 -2.44
C HIS A 80 2.47 -11.36 -1.56
N LYS A 81 2.84 -12.50 -2.14
CA LYS A 81 3.27 -13.67 -1.39
C LYS A 81 4.64 -13.41 -0.77
N ASP A 82 5.08 -14.32 0.11
CA ASP A 82 6.41 -14.27 0.73
C ASP A 82 7.56 -14.34 -0.29
N ASP A 83 7.37 -15.04 -1.39
CA ASP A 83 8.29 -15.11 -2.54
C ASP A 83 8.32 -13.84 -3.41
N GLY A 84 7.53 -12.82 -3.07
CA GLY A 84 7.43 -11.54 -3.78
C GLY A 84 6.53 -11.57 -5.02
N SER A 85 5.96 -12.71 -5.39
CA SER A 85 4.98 -12.79 -6.47
C SER A 85 3.68 -12.10 -6.07
N ARG A 86 3.00 -11.49 -7.05
CA ARG A 86 1.75 -10.74 -6.80
C ARG A 86 0.59 -11.70 -6.68
N TRP A 87 -0.10 -11.67 -5.54
CA TRP A 87 -1.21 -12.57 -5.25
C TRP A 87 -2.56 -11.96 -5.61
N SER A 88 -2.83 -10.74 -5.14
CA SER A 88 -4.10 -10.05 -5.35
C SER A 88 -3.90 -8.54 -5.34
N CYS A 89 -4.87 -7.79 -5.84
CA CYS A 89 -4.84 -6.34 -5.92
C CYS A 89 -6.25 -5.76 -5.99
N ALA A 90 -6.38 -4.51 -5.55
CA ALA A 90 -7.63 -3.76 -5.60
C ALA A 90 -7.35 -2.27 -5.86
N ASN A 91 -8.32 -1.57 -6.44
CA ASN A 91 -8.24 -0.13 -6.65
C ASN A 91 -8.55 0.63 -5.35
N LEU A 92 -7.92 1.79 -5.16
CA LEU A 92 -8.19 2.74 -4.08
C LEU A 92 -8.94 3.94 -4.68
N GLY A 93 -10.20 4.17 -4.34
CA GLY A 93 -10.98 5.31 -4.83
C GLY A 93 -12.50 5.06 -4.86
N GLU A 94 -13.26 5.95 -5.48
CA GLU A 94 -14.74 5.93 -5.51
C GLU A 94 -15.37 4.68 -6.14
N ALA A 95 -14.58 3.81 -6.78
CA ALA A 95 -15.02 2.47 -7.20
C ALA A 95 -14.94 1.41 -6.07
N GLY A 96 -14.52 1.79 -4.86
CA GLY A 96 -14.36 0.92 -3.70
C GLY A 96 -15.38 1.23 -2.61
N VAL A 97 -16.63 0.84 -2.83
CA VAL A 97 -17.54 0.58 -1.70
C VAL A 97 -16.89 -0.57 -0.92
N GLY A 98 -16.44 -0.30 0.30
CA GLY A 98 -16.04 -1.35 1.24
C GLY A 98 -17.27 -2.21 1.50
N VAL A 99 -17.39 -3.34 0.82
CA VAL A 99 -18.41 -4.33 1.12
C VAL A 99 -17.86 -5.23 2.24
N ASP A 100 -18.60 -5.30 3.34
CA ASP A 100 -18.39 -6.36 4.33
C ASP A 100 -18.66 -7.69 3.64
N VAL A 101 -17.60 -8.45 3.35
CA VAL A 101 -17.73 -9.86 2.95
C VAL A 101 -17.86 -10.68 4.22
N VAL A 102 -19.10 -11.09 4.53
CA VAL A 102 -19.35 -12.17 5.48
C VAL A 102 -18.92 -13.47 4.80
N PHE A 103 -17.94 -14.16 5.39
CA PHE A 103 -17.56 -15.50 4.95
C PHE A 103 -18.56 -16.51 5.54
N GLU A 104 -19.29 -17.21 4.67
CA GLU A 104 -19.99 -18.46 5.01
C GLU A 104 -19.03 -19.66 4.91
#